data_AF-A0A8I1P7T1-F1
#
_entry.id   AF-A0A8I1P7T1-F1
#
_cell.length_a   1.000
_cell.length_b   1.000
_cell.length_c   1.000
_cell.angle_alpha   90.00
_cell.angle_beta   90.00
_cell.angle_gamma   90.00
#
_symmetry.space_group_name_H-M   'P 1'
#
loop_
_entity.id
_entity.type
_entity.pdbx_description
1 polymer ?
#
loop_
_entity_poly.entity_id
_entity_poly.type
_entity_poly.pdbx_seq_one_letter_code
_entity_poly.pdbx_strand_id
1 'polypeptide(L)'
;MILRPKSSLRLQAVLTGAPSVLQAVAVPAWLRRAVPDAQSLAGKDVEELALTAGATIGALDAVVRRQERWAGAWRQRLALAAAGVTARQAGRVEDEAALREAVLLTRPGDDVGPAGRMLLAWRRLTGTPTEKLLTDVSIGAVLDDLGLARDDESVSALTEDLRQLAASAGTVGMMTSTIALAERYGFDRTVGAWLADALLAQRLGWAQAVPLLGAEAVLGTSARPRRSAVSSVATGDETNPERAKGLLAAQARAALRAIDLSAGLERRADRLLAVAPKLRARASDLVIEKLLSHDAIVASEKIAGMSDRGLRRLFDRLVELGAVRELSGRPTFRIYGL
;
A
#
# COMPACT_ATOMS: atom_id res chain seq x y z
N MET A 1 1.71 47.21 23.83
CA MET A 1 1.05 46.41 22.77
C MET A 1 1.94 45.21 22.45
N ILE A 2 1.74 44.09 23.14
CA ILE A 2 2.38 42.81 22.83
C ILE A 2 1.30 41.75 23.06
N LEU A 3 0.71 41.27 21.97
CA LEU A 3 -0.34 40.26 21.97
C LEU A 3 0.31 38.87 22.11
N ARG A 4 0.01 38.17 23.21
CA ARG A 4 0.30 36.75 23.38
C ARG A 4 -0.73 35.92 22.58
N PRO A 5 -0.32 34.91 21.78
CA PRO A 5 -1.27 34.04 21.11
C PRO A 5 -1.90 33.06 22.11
N LYS A 6 -3.23 32.93 22.00
CA LYS A 6 -4.08 32.04 22.79
C LYS A 6 -3.81 30.57 22.44
N SER A 7 -3.45 29.77 23.43
CA SER A 7 -3.40 28.31 23.35
C SER A 7 -4.81 27.77 23.11
N SER A 8 -5.04 27.16 21.94
CA SER A 8 -6.28 26.45 21.63
C SER A 8 -6.21 25.05 22.23
N LEU A 9 -6.76 24.91 23.45
CA LEU A 9 -7.11 23.62 24.05
C LEU A 9 -8.20 22.97 23.19
N ARG A 10 -7.82 22.07 22.28
CA ARG A 10 -8.78 21.13 21.69
C ARG A 10 -9.09 20.06 22.74
N LEU A 11 -10.36 20.01 23.11
CA LEU A 11 -10.95 19.00 23.98
C LEU A 11 -10.52 17.59 23.56
N GLN A 12 -9.78 16.91 24.44
CA GLN A 12 -9.71 15.46 24.47
C GLN A 12 -11.08 14.95 24.94
N ALA A 13 -11.90 14.50 24.00
CA ALA A 13 -13.04 13.66 24.33
C ALA A 13 -12.50 12.27 24.70
N VAL A 14 -12.53 11.96 26.00
CA VAL A 14 -12.39 10.60 26.51
C VAL A 14 -13.61 9.82 26.03
N LEU A 15 -13.47 9.03 24.97
CA LEU A 15 -14.46 8.02 24.62
C LEU A 15 -14.19 6.78 25.48
N THR A 16 -15.00 6.65 26.52
CA THR A 16 -15.16 5.45 27.33
C THR A 16 -15.56 4.27 26.46
N GLY A 17 -14.91 3.13 26.69
CA GLY A 17 -15.05 1.93 25.89
C GLY A 17 -16.46 1.33 25.94
N ALA A 18 -17.03 1.13 24.76
CA ALA A 18 -17.94 0.03 24.48
C ALA A 18 -17.19 -0.94 23.54
N PRO A 19 -17.32 -2.27 23.70
CA PRO A 19 -16.85 -3.20 22.68
C PRO A 19 -17.73 -2.99 21.46
N SER A 20 -17.25 -2.15 20.55
CA SER A 20 -17.84 -1.99 19.24
C SER A 20 -17.61 -3.31 18.51
N VAL A 21 -18.59 -4.21 18.55
CA VAL A 21 -18.68 -5.31 17.60
C VAL A 21 -19.02 -4.68 16.25
N LEU A 22 -18.07 -3.93 15.67
CA LEU A 22 -18.12 -3.56 14.27
C LEU A 22 -18.08 -4.88 13.52
N GLN A 23 -19.20 -5.23 12.90
CA GLN A 23 -19.22 -6.37 12.00
C GLN A 23 -18.10 -6.16 10.99
N ALA A 24 -17.14 -7.09 10.97
CA ALA A 24 -16.14 -7.14 9.92
C ALA A 24 -16.86 -7.02 8.57
N VAL A 25 -16.35 -6.18 7.67
CA VAL A 25 -16.96 -5.99 6.34
C VAL A 25 -16.95 -7.35 5.63
N ALA A 26 -18.09 -8.04 5.68
CA ALA A 26 -18.23 -9.36 5.13
C ALA A 26 -18.47 -9.23 3.64
N VAL A 27 -17.43 -9.53 2.85
CA VAL A 27 -17.57 -9.66 1.40
C VAL A 27 -18.57 -10.79 1.11
N PRO A 28 -19.68 -10.54 0.40
CA PRO A 28 -20.67 -11.56 0.09
C PRO A 28 -20.07 -12.77 -0.65
N ALA A 29 -20.56 -13.97 -0.35
CA ALA A 29 -20.05 -15.21 -0.94
C ALA A 29 -20.21 -15.28 -2.47
N TRP A 30 -21.19 -14.60 -3.06
CA TRP A 30 -21.32 -14.50 -4.51
C TRP A 30 -20.17 -13.68 -5.11
N LEU A 31 -19.78 -12.59 -4.46
CA LEU A 31 -18.73 -11.68 -4.96
C LEU A 31 -17.37 -12.38 -4.94
N ARG A 32 -17.08 -13.15 -3.88
CA ARG A 32 -15.87 -13.98 -3.83
C ARG A 32 -15.81 -15.03 -4.94
N ARG A 33 -16.95 -15.59 -5.35
CA ARG A 33 -17.04 -16.57 -6.46
C ARG A 33 -16.98 -15.91 -7.83
N ALA A 34 -17.40 -14.65 -7.94
CA ALA A 34 -17.41 -13.89 -9.19
C ALA A 34 -16.02 -13.41 -9.61
N VAL A 35 -15.09 -13.20 -8.65
CA VAL A 35 -13.71 -12.81 -8.96
C VAL A 35 -12.99 -13.95 -9.68
N PRO A 36 -12.58 -13.77 -10.95
CA PRO A 36 -11.99 -14.84 -11.73
C PRO A 36 -10.54 -15.14 -11.32
N ASP A 37 -10.21 -16.41 -11.35
CA ASP A 37 -8.83 -16.89 -11.43
C ASP A 37 -8.29 -16.80 -12.87
N ALA A 38 -7.04 -17.21 -13.06
CA ALA A 38 -6.40 -17.13 -14.38
C ALA A 38 -7.08 -18.03 -15.45
N GLN A 39 -7.78 -19.09 -15.04
CA GLN A 39 -8.39 -20.07 -15.96
C GLN A 39 -9.81 -19.64 -16.37
N SER A 40 -10.57 -19.07 -15.44
CA SER A 40 -11.94 -18.60 -15.65
C SER A 40 -12.02 -17.25 -16.37
N LEU A 41 -10.91 -16.50 -16.46
CA LEU A 41 -10.88 -15.18 -17.10
C LEU A 41 -11.25 -15.20 -18.59
N ALA A 42 -10.84 -16.24 -19.33
CA ALA A 42 -11.03 -16.30 -20.78
C ALA A 42 -12.50 -16.34 -21.21
N GLY A 43 -13.38 -16.86 -20.36
CA GLY A 43 -14.83 -16.95 -20.60
C GLY A 43 -15.63 -15.77 -20.07
N LYS A 44 -14.98 -14.69 -19.60
CA LYS A 44 -15.64 -13.53 -18.99
C LYS A 44 -15.66 -12.33 -19.93
N ASP A 45 -16.80 -11.66 -19.95
CA ASP A 45 -16.99 -10.40 -20.66
C ASP A 45 -16.45 -9.21 -19.83
N VAL A 46 -16.07 -8.13 -20.51
CA VAL A 46 -15.48 -6.94 -19.87
C VAL A 46 -16.47 -6.32 -18.88
N GLU A 47 -17.76 -6.32 -19.22
CA GLU A 47 -18.85 -5.78 -18.41
C GLU A 47 -19.05 -6.56 -17.11
N GLU A 48 -18.98 -7.89 -17.16
CA GLU A 48 -19.10 -8.74 -15.97
C GLU A 48 -17.91 -8.51 -15.02
N LEU A 49 -16.71 -8.37 -15.59
CA LEU A 49 -15.51 -8.06 -14.82
C LEU A 49 -15.53 -6.65 -14.25
N ALA A 50 -16.07 -5.68 -14.99
CA ALA A 50 -16.24 -4.30 -14.54
C ALA A 50 -17.22 -4.23 -13.37
N LEU A 51 -18.34 -4.96 -13.45
CA LEU A 51 -19.30 -5.08 -12.35
C LEU A 51 -18.66 -5.70 -11.11
N THR A 52 -17.92 -6.80 -11.29
CA THR A 52 -17.23 -7.50 -10.20
C THR A 52 -16.14 -6.64 -9.56
N ALA A 53 -15.29 -5.99 -10.37
CA ALA A 53 -14.28 -5.06 -9.90
C ALA A 53 -14.91 -3.87 -9.17
N GLY A 54 -15.97 -3.27 -9.71
CA GLY A 54 -16.71 -2.19 -9.06
C GLY A 54 -17.29 -2.61 -7.71
N ALA A 55 -17.91 -3.79 -7.62
CA ALA A 55 -18.46 -4.32 -6.38
C ALA A 55 -17.38 -4.60 -5.32
N THR A 56 -16.24 -5.19 -5.71
CA THR A 56 -15.11 -5.41 -4.79
C THR A 56 -14.45 -4.12 -4.33
N ILE A 57 -14.32 -3.12 -5.20
CA ILE A 57 -13.81 -1.79 -4.85
C ILE A 57 -14.79 -1.06 -3.93
N GLY A 58 -16.10 -1.18 -4.14
CA GLY A 58 -17.10 -0.65 -3.21
C GLY A 58 -17.01 -1.29 -1.82
N ALA A 59 -16.78 -2.60 -1.74
CA ALA A 59 -16.55 -3.28 -0.47
C ALA A 59 -15.23 -2.82 0.20
N LEU A 60 -14.17 -2.62 -0.57
CA LEU A 60 -12.90 -2.09 -0.08
C LEU A 60 -13.04 -0.64 0.39
N ASP A 61 -13.80 0.20 -0.33
CA ASP A 61 -14.07 1.58 0.04
C ASP A 61 -14.71 1.67 1.44
N ALA A 62 -15.67 0.81 1.74
CA ALA A 62 -16.26 0.70 3.08
C ALA A 62 -15.19 0.39 4.16
N VAL A 63 -14.22 -0.49 3.87
CA VAL A 63 -13.10 -0.79 4.78
C VAL A 63 -12.19 0.43 4.97
N VAL A 64 -11.81 1.11 3.89
CA VAL A 64 -10.93 2.29 3.94
C VAL A 64 -11.59 3.42 4.75
N ARG A 65 -12.89 3.64 4.57
CA ARG A 65 -13.64 4.71 5.26
C ARG A 65 -13.82 4.50 6.75
N ARG A 66 -13.66 3.28 7.27
CA ARG A 66 -13.66 3.03 8.73
C ARG A 66 -12.54 3.76 9.45
N GLN A 67 -11.43 4.07 8.76
CA GLN A 67 -10.27 4.78 9.33
C GLN A 67 -9.79 4.18 10.66
N GLU A 68 -9.73 2.84 10.69
CA GLU A 68 -9.33 2.11 11.89
C GLU A 68 -7.93 2.49 12.36
N ARG A 69 -7.69 2.42 13.68
CA ARG A 69 -6.39 2.79 14.28
C ARG A 69 -5.22 2.00 13.71
N TRP A 70 -5.47 0.79 13.22
CA TRP A 70 -4.49 -0.11 12.61
C TRP A 70 -4.36 0.02 11.07
N ALA A 71 -5.09 0.95 10.45
CA ALA A 71 -5.11 1.12 9.01
C ALA A 71 -3.73 1.48 8.43
N GLY A 72 -2.86 2.14 9.22
CA GLY A 72 -1.48 2.40 8.84
C GLY A 72 -0.69 1.12 8.63
N ALA A 73 -0.69 0.21 9.62
CA ALA A 73 -0.02 -1.09 9.50
C ALA A 73 -0.57 -1.92 8.34
N TRP A 74 -1.87 -1.86 8.09
CA TRP A 74 -2.51 -2.52 6.95
C TRP A 74 -1.98 -2.04 5.59
N ARG A 75 -1.98 -0.72 5.36
CA ARG A 75 -1.45 -0.16 4.11
C ARG A 75 0.04 -0.44 3.95
N GLN A 76 0.82 -0.36 5.03
CA GLN A 76 2.26 -0.63 5.02
C GLN A 76 2.58 -2.09 4.70
N ARG A 77 1.73 -3.04 5.14
CA ARG A 77 1.85 -4.47 4.78
C ARG A 77 1.54 -4.71 3.30
N LEU A 78 0.54 -4.02 2.74
CA LEU A 78 0.26 -4.06 1.31
C LEU A 78 1.40 -3.45 0.48
N ALA A 79 1.98 -2.34 0.95
CA ALA A 79 3.16 -1.72 0.34
C ALA A 79 4.35 -2.68 0.32
N LEU A 80 4.54 -3.45 1.40
CA LEU A 80 5.59 -4.45 1.45
C LEU A 80 5.37 -5.59 0.45
N ALA A 81 4.15 -6.10 0.33
CA ALA A 81 3.82 -7.13 -0.66
C ALA A 81 4.05 -6.64 -2.09
N ALA A 82 3.67 -5.39 -2.39
CA ALA A 82 3.94 -4.75 -3.67
C ALA A 82 5.46 -4.60 -3.92
N ALA A 83 6.22 -4.16 -2.92
CA ALA A 83 7.68 -4.07 -3.00
C ALA A 83 8.34 -5.43 -3.24
N GLY A 84 7.84 -6.51 -2.64
CA GLY A 84 8.33 -7.87 -2.87
C GLY A 84 8.13 -8.33 -4.32
N VAL A 85 7.01 -7.97 -4.94
CA VAL A 85 6.76 -8.24 -6.36
C VAL A 85 7.66 -7.37 -7.25
N THR A 86 7.81 -6.09 -6.95
CA THR A 86 8.72 -5.17 -7.65
C THR A 86 10.16 -5.68 -7.60
N ALA A 87 10.65 -6.09 -6.43
CA ALA A 87 12.00 -6.64 -6.28
C ALA A 87 12.21 -7.89 -7.16
N ARG A 88 11.25 -8.82 -7.13
CA ARG A 88 11.28 -10.02 -7.97
C ARG A 88 11.27 -9.70 -9.46
N GLN A 89 10.45 -8.73 -9.90
CA GLN A 89 10.39 -8.29 -11.30
C GLN A 89 11.70 -7.64 -11.75
N ALA A 90 12.38 -6.93 -10.85
CA ALA A 90 13.72 -6.39 -11.07
C ALA A 90 14.84 -7.45 -10.97
N GLY A 91 14.50 -8.74 -10.86
CA GLY A 91 15.48 -9.84 -10.79
C GLY A 91 16.22 -9.95 -9.46
N ARG A 92 15.70 -9.30 -8.41
CA ARG A 92 16.28 -9.33 -7.06
C ARG A 92 15.83 -10.57 -6.28
N VAL A 93 16.66 -10.97 -5.31
CA VAL A 93 16.42 -12.17 -4.48
C VAL A 93 15.80 -11.83 -3.12
N GLU A 94 15.85 -10.56 -2.74
CA GLU A 94 15.32 -10.03 -1.50
C GLU A 94 13.80 -10.24 -1.41
N ASP A 95 13.38 -11.00 -0.41
CA ASP A 95 11.97 -11.22 -0.07
C ASP A 95 11.44 -10.10 0.85
N GLU A 96 10.18 -10.20 1.26
CA GLU A 96 9.56 -9.21 2.15
C GLU A 96 10.29 -9.04 3.50
N ALA A 97 10.92 -10.10 4.01
CA ALA A 97 11.70 -10.00 5.25
C ALA A 97 12.98 -9.19 5.01
N ALA A 98 13.73 -9.51 3.95
CA ALA A 98 14.93 -8.78 3.56
C ALA A 98 14.63 -7.30 3.23
N LEU A 99 13.54 -7.00 2.53
CA LEU A 99 13.11 -5.63 2.24
C LEU A 99 12.79 -4.85 3.52
N ARG A 100 12.09 -5.49 4.46
CA ARG A 100 11.80 -4.90 5.77
C ARG A 100 13.10 -4.60 6.53
N GLU A 101 14.04 -5.52 6.54
CA GLU A 101 15.34 -5.34 7.20
C GLU A 101 16.15 -4.20 6.58
N ALA A 102 16.22 -4.13 5.25
CA ALA A 102 16.94 -3.08 4.53
C ALA A 102 16.48 -1.69 4.95
N VAL A 103 15.18 -1.48 5.13
CA VAL A 103 14.65 -0.17 5.56
C VAL A 103 14.77 0.02 7.08
N LEU A 104 14.47 -0.99 7.89
CA LEU A 104 14.36 -0.83 9.34
C LEU A 104 15.71 -0.79 10.07
N LEU A 105 16.74 -1.45 9.55
CA LEU A 105 18.05 -1.54 10.20
C LEU A 105 19.04 -0.46 9.72
N THR A 106 18.74 0.20 8.61
CA THR A 106 19.52 1.32 8.11
C THR A 106 19.36 2.52 9.04
N ARG A 107 20.46 3.22 9.33
CA ARG A 107 20.41 4.36 10.24
C ARG A 107 19.65 5.52 9.57
N PRO A 108 18.96 6.36 10.35
CA PRO A 108 18.32 7.55 9.78
C PRO A 108 19.32 8.42 9.01
N GLY A 109 19.01 8.72 7.74
CA GLY A 109 19.86 9.52 6.85
C GLY A 109 20.82 8.71 5.98
N ASP A 110 21.04 7.44 6.28
CA ASP A 110 21.84 6.54 5.43
C ASP A 110 20.99 5.98 4.28
N ASP A 111 21.66 5.56 3.20
CA ASP A 111 21.01 4.91 2.06
C ASP A 111 20.59 3.47 2.41
N VAL A 112 19.31 3.17 2.23
CA VAL A 112 18.71 1.83 2.44
C VAL A 112 19.07 0.83 1.32
N GLY A 113 19.81 1.28 0.31
CA GLY A 113 20.21 0.51 -0.85
C GLY A 113 19.05 0.23 -1.81
N PRO A 114 19.31 -0.36 -2.99
CA PRO A 114 18.31 -0.49 -4.05
C PRO A 114 17.04 -1.25 -3.63
N ALA A 115 17.18 -2.35 -2.88
CA ALA A 115 16.04 -3.12 -2.39
C ALA A 115 15.21 -2.33 -1.37
N GLY A 116 15.87 -1.63 -0.44
CA GLY A 116 15.18 -0.77 0.52
C GLY A 116 14.45 0.38 -0.15
N ARG A 117 15.03 0.99 -1.20
CA ARG A 117 14.39 2.08 -1.94
C ARG A 117 13.13 1.63 -2.67
N MET A 118 13.09 0.40 -3.22
CA MET A 118 11.85 -0.17 -3.77
C MET A 118 10.73 -0.24 -2.72
N LEU A 119 11.04 -0.58 -1.46
CA LEU A 119 10.05 -0.50 -0.38
C LEU A 119 9.66 0.95 -0.07
N LEU A 120 10.61 1.89 -0.07
CA LEU A 120 10.30 3.31 0.15
C LEU A 120 9.35 3.88 -0.92
N ALA A 121 9.51 3.50 -2.20
CA ALA A 121 8.61 3.91 -3.28
C ALA A 121 7.14 3.54 -2.99
N TRP A 122 6.89 2.30 -2.55
CA TRP A 122 5.55 1.85 -2.16
C TRP A 122 5.08 2.45 -0.84
N ARG A 123 5.98 2.69 0.12
CA ARG A 123 5.63 3.38 1.37
C ARG A 123 5.19 4.82 1.13
N ARG A 124 5.80 5.53 0.16
CA ARG A 124 5.37 6.89 -0.24
C ARG A 124 3.89 6.89 -0.65
N LEU A 125 3.43 5.89 -1.40
CA LEU A 125 2.02 5.76 -1.80
C LEU A 125 1.07 5.78 -0.59
N THR A 126 1.49 5.10 0.49
CA THR A 126 0.64 4.86 1.67
C THR A 126 0.78 5.85 2.81
N GLY A 127 1.86 6.64 2.81
CA GLY A 127 2.19 7.62 3.83
C GLY A 127 2.05 9.07 3.37
N THR A 128 1.90 9.31 2.07
CA THR A 128 1.71 10.64 1.50
C THR A 128 0.22 10.91 1.32
N PRO A 129 -0.32 12.05 1.81
CA PRO A 129 -1.69 12.44 1.52
C PRO A 129 -2.00 12.39 0.03
N THR A 130 -3.18 11.87 -0.30
CA THR A 130 -3.57 11.54 -1.67
C THR A 130 -3.52 12.74 -2.63
N GLU A 131 -3.78 13.95 -2.13
CA GLU A 131 -3.67 15.20 -2.89
C GLU A 131 -2.23 15.58 -3.29
N LYS A 132 -1.22 14.94 -2.69
CA LYS A 132 0.21 15.19 -2.98
C LYS A 132 0.86 14.09 -3.81
N LEU A 133 0.18 12.96 -4.03
CA LEU A 133 0.76 11.78 -4.70
C LEU A 133 1.08 12.03 -6.18
N LEU A 134 0.19 12.69 -6.91
CA LEU A 134 0.33 12.95 -8.35
C LEU A 134 0.86 14.36 -8.59
N THR A 135 2.00 14.66 -7.98
CA THR A 135 2.78 15.89 -8.18
C THR A 135 4.15 15.55 -8.74
N ASP A 136 4.77 16.47 -9.46
CA ASP A 136 6.10 16.27 -10.08
C ASP A 136 7.14 15.82 -9.05
N VAL A 137 7.12 16.41 -7.85
CA VAL A 137 8.01 16.07 -6.75
C VAL A 137 7.80 14.62 -6.27
N SER A 138 6.54 14.21 -6.12
CA SER A 138 6.21 12.87 -5.64
C SER A 138 6.52 11.80 -6.69
N ILE A 139 6.14 12.04 -7.95
CA ILE A 139 6.43 11.13 -9.07
C ILE A 139 7.95 11.03 -9.26
N GLY A 140 8.66 12.16 -9.28
CA GLY A 140 10.12 12.17 -9.38
C GLY A 140 10.80 11.38 -8.27
N ALA A 141 10.36 11.54 -7.01
CA ALA A 141 10.91 10.79 -5.89
C ALA A 141 10.64 9.27 -5.97
N VAL A 142 9.50 8.86 -6.54
CA VAL A 142 9.19 7.44 -6.76
C VAL A 142 10.07 6.86 -7.86
N LEU A 143 10.29 7.59 -8.95
CA LEU A 143 11.20 7.19 -10.03
C LEU A 143 12.64 7.05 -9.51
N ASP A 144 13.11 8.00 -8.70
CA ASP A 144 14.43 7.96 -8.06
C ASP A 144 14.59 6.73 -7.14
N ASP A 145 13.57 6.43 -6.32
CA ASP A 145 13.57 5.25 -5.44
C ASP A 145 13.56 3.93 -6.23
N LEU A 146 12.90 3.89 -7.38
CA LEU A 146 12.90 2.73 -8.29
C LEU A 146 14.17 2.64 -9.14
N GLY A 147 15.07 3.64 -9.06
CA GLY A 147 16.31 3.68 -9.85
C GLY A 147 16.06 3.91 -11.33
N LEU A 148 14.95 4.56 -11.69
CA LEU A 148 14.57 4.85 -13.06
C LEU A 148 15.10 6.22 -13.48
N ALA A 149 15.63 6.30 -14.70
CA ALA A 149 16.00 7.59 -15.28
C ALA A 149 14.75 8.45 -15.44
N ARG A 150 14.86 9.73 -15.06
CA ARG A 150 13.81 10.73 -15.24
C ARG A 150 14.38 12.02 -15.79
N ASP A 151 13.58 12.69 -16.59
CA ASP A 151 13.74 14.08 -16.97
C ASP A 151 12.55 14.87 -16.44
N ASP A 152 12.81 16.07 -15.91
CA ASP A 152 11.79 16.87 -15.23
C ASP A 152 10.67 17.33 -16.19
N GLU A 153 10.96 17.46 -17.49
CA GLU A 153 9.98 17.80 -18.52
C GLU A 153 8.98 16.67 -18.74
N SER A 154 9.45 15.42 -18.92
CA SER A 154 8.57 14.24 -19.05
C SER A 154 7.79 13.96 -17.77
N VAL A 155 8.37 14.20 -16.59
CA VAL A 155 7.64 14.09 -15.32
C VAL A 155 6.51 15.12 -15.27
N SER A 156 6.78 16.36 -15.65
CA SER A 156 5.76 17.43 -15.67
C SER A 156 4.64 17.13 -16.68
N ALA A 157 5.01 16.64 -17.87
CA ALA A 157 4.06 16.24 -18.91
C ALA A 157 3.19 15.04 -18.47
N LEU A 158 3.80 14.03 -17.85
CA LEU A 158 3.08 12.90 -17.26
C LEU A 158 2.10 13.36 -16.18
N THR A 159 2.50 14.27 -15.29
CA THR A 159 1.60 14.84 -14.28
C THR A 159 0.40 15.56 -14.90
N GLU A 160 0.62 16.32 -15.98
CA GLU A 160 -0.47 16.98 -16.72
C GLU A 160 -1.43 15.98 -17.33
N ASP A 161 -0.92 14.98 -18.04
CA ASP A 161 -1.72 13.93 -18.66
C ASP A 161 -2.52 13.14 -17.60
N LEU A 162 -1.94 12.87 -16.43
CA LEU A 162 -2.63 12.23 -15.31
C LEU A 162 -3.77 13.09 -14.78
N ARG A 163 -3.61 14.42 -14.74
CA ARG A 163 -4.68 15.35 -14.30
C ARG A 163 -5.83 15.38 -15.30
N GLN A 164 -5.53 15.40 -16.59
CA GLN A 164 -6.55 15.30 -17.65
C GLN A 164 -7.28 13.96 -17.56
N LEU A 165 -6.54 12.88 -17.33
CA LEU A 165 -7.12 11.56 -17.15
C LEU A 165 -8.00 11.46 -15.90
N ALA A 166 -7.62 12.11 -14.79
CA ALA A 166 -8.43 12.18 -13.58
C ALA A 166 -9.81 12.84 -13.82
N ALA A 167 -9.86 13.80 -14.75
CA ALA A 167 -11.07 14.50 -15.16
C ALA A 167 -11.96 13.68 -16.12
N SER A 168 -11.43 12.58 -16.70
CA SER A 168 -12.17 11.75 -17.65
C SER A 168 -13.34 10.97 -17.02
N ALA A 169 -14.26 10.53 -17.86
CA ALA A 169 -15.40 9.71 -17.47
C ALA A 169 -15.02 8.22 -17.41
N GLY A 170 -15.42 7.53 -16.34
CA GLY A 170 -15.28 6.08 -16.19
C GLY A 170 -13.99 5.59 -15.53
N THR A 171 -14.13 4.82 -14.44
CA THR A 171 -12.99 4.28 -13.68
C THR A 171 -12.20 3.22 -14.47
N VAL A 172 -12.86 2.40 -15.29
CA VAL A 172 -12.19 1.33 -16.04
C VAL A 172 -11.22 1.91 -17.07
N GLY A 173 -11.70 2.82 -17.92
CA GLY A 173 -10.89 3.51 -18.92
C GLY A 173 -9.76 4.31 -18.27
N MET A 174 -10.04 4.98 -17.15
CA MET A 174 -9.03 5.67 -16.36
C MET A 174 -7.88 4.73 -15.96
N MET A 175 -8.16 3.57 -15.36
CA MET A 175 -7.13 2.64 -14.90
C MET A 175 -6.31 2.05 -16.05
N THR A 176 -6.95 1.65 -17.16
CA THR A 176 -6.24 1.11 -18.33
C THR A 176 -5.37 2.17 -18.99
N SER A 177 -5.89 3.40 -19.10
CA SER A 177 -5.16 4.53 -19.67
C SER A 177 -4.01 4.99 -18.80
N THR A 178 -4.10 4.89 -17.46
CA THR A 178 -2.96 5.21 -16.58
C THR A 178 -1.78 4.28 -16.82
N ILE A 179 -2.03 2.98 -16.99
CA ILE A 179 -0.97 2.01 -17.28
C ILE A 179 -0.39 2.27 -18.68
N ALA A 180 -1.24 2.49 -19.68
CA ALA A 180 -0.78 2.81 -21.03
C ALA A 180 0.00 4.13 -21.07
N LEU A 181 -0.40 5.12 -20.27
CA LEU A 181 0.29 6.39 -20.13
C LEU A 181 1.70 6.19 -19.58
N ALA A 182 1.85 5.42 -18.50
CA ALA A 182 3.18 5.08 -17.97
C ALA A 182 4.08 4.40 -19.04
N GLU A 183 3.51 3.44 -19.81
CA GLU A 183 4.21 2.78 -20.92
C GLU A 183 4.66 3.76 -22.01
N ARG A 184 3.84 4.77 -22.35
CA ARG A 184 4.18 5.81 -23.34
C ARG A 184 5.37 6.66 -22.91
N TYR A 185 5.50 6.93 -21.61
CA TYR A 185 6.65 7.63 -21.04
C TYR A 185 7.85 6.69 -20.76
N GLY A 186 7.81 5.44 -21.22
CA GLY A 186 8.90 4.48 -21.09
C GLY A 186 9.02 3.86 -19.69
N PHE A 187 8.04 4.06 -18.82
CA PHE A 187 8.02 3.46 -17.49
C PHE A 187 7.40 2.07 -17.52
N ASP A 188 7.81 1.26 -16.54
CA ASP A 188 7.36 -0.12 -16.44
C ASP A 188 5.98 -0.23 -15.76
N ARG A 189 5.53 -1.47 -15.63
CA ARG A 189 4.33 -1.86 -14.90
C ARG A 189 4.33 -1.38 -13.44
N THR A 190 5.49 -1.33 -12.79
CA THR A 190 5.58 -0.95 -11.37
C THR A 190 5.09 0.49 -11.21
N VAL A 191 5.61 1.39 -12.04
CA VAL A 191 5.19 2.79 -12.06
C VAL A 191 3.73 2.91 -12.48
N GLY A 192 3.31 2.19 -13.53
CA GLY A 192 1.91 2.19 -13.97
C GLY A 192 0.94 1.75 -12.87
N ALA A 193 1.27 0.70 -12.11
CA ALA A 193 0.48 0.23 -10.98
C ALA A 193 0.45 1.25 -9.82
N TRP A 194 1.59 1.85 -9.50
CA TRP A 194 1.70 2.89 -8.47
C TRP A 194 0.83 4.10 -8.80
N LEU A 195 0.91 4.60 -10.04
CA LEU A 195 0.10 5.72 -10.53
C LEU A 195 -1.39 5.39 -10.54
N ALA A 196 -1.75 4.18 -10.98
CA ALA A 196 -3.15 3.74 -11.03
C ALA A 196 -3.77 3.63 -9.62
N ASP A 197 -3.03 3.10 -8.64
CA ASP A 197 -3.49 3.04 -7.25
C ASP A 197 -3.60 4.45 -6.62
N ALA A 198 -2.69 5.37 -6.94
CA ALA A 198 -2.76 6.76 -6.51
C ALA A 198 -3.98 7.50 -7.11
N LEU A 199 -4.23 7.30 -8.40
CA LEU A 199 -5.35 7.92 -9.11
C LEU A 199 -6.70 7.35 -8.65
N LEU A 200 -6.77 6.04 -8.38
CA LEU A 200 -7.95 5.41 -7.77
C LEU A 200 -8.26 6.02 -6.40
N ALA A 201 -7.24 6.24 -5.56
CA ALA A 201 -7.41 6.88 -4.26
C ALA A 201 -7.94 8.31 -4.39
N GLN A 202 -7.44 9.10 -5.35
CA GLN A 202 -7.97 10.43 -5.64
C GLN A 202 -9.43 10.36 -6.07
N ARG A 203 -9.76 9.44 -6.99
CA ARG A 203 -11.12 9.27 -7.53
C ARG A 203 -12.14 8.88 -6.46
N LEU A 204 -11.74 8.07 -5.48
CA LEU A 204 -12.59 7.63 -4.37
C LEU A 204 -12.56 8.59 -3.17
N GLY A 205 -11.73 9.64 -3.20
CA GLY A 205 -11.59 10.59 -2.09
C GLY A 205 -11.01 9.94 -0.83
N TRP A 206 -10.09 8.99 -0.98
CA TRP A 206 -9.36 8.40 0.14
C TRP A 206 -8.30 9.37 0.65
N ALA A 207 -8.10 9.42 1.97
CA ALA A 207 -7.07 10.29 2.57
C ALA A 207 -5.64 9.79 2.31
N GLN A 208 -5.49 8.47 2.14
CA GLN A 208 -4.23 7.78 1.86
C GLN A 208 -4.52 6.65 0.88
N ALA A 209 -3.63 6.42 -0.09
CA ALA A 209 -3.82 5.37 -1.08
C ALA A 209 -3.57 3.97 -0.48
N VAL A 210 -4.19 2.96 -1.11
CA VAL A 210 -4.03 1.54 -0.77
C VAL A 210 -3.33 0.86 -1.96
N PRO A 211 -2.16 0.23 -1.77
CA PRO A 211 -1.48 -0.51 -2.83
C PRO A 211 -2.29 -1.76 -3.18
N LEU A 212 -2.74 -1.88 -4.42
CA LEU A 212 -3.55 -2.99 -4.92
C LEU A 212 -2.84 -3.67 -6.09
N LEU A 213 -2.54 -2.91 -7.15
CA LEU A 213 -2.03 -3.48 -8.39
C LEU A 213 -0.55 -3.87 -8.30
N GLY A 214 0.22 -3.23 -7.41
CA GLY A 214 1.64 -3.53 -7.23
C GLY A 214 1.97 -4.97 -6.85
N ALA A 215 1.06 -5.64 -6.16
CA ALA A 215 1.22 -7.04 -5.74
C ALA A 215 0.71 -8.06 -6.78
N GLU A 216 0.12 -7.62 -7.89
CA GLU A 216 -0.42 -8.51 -8.92
C GLU A 216 0.66 -8.90 -9.94
N ALA A 217 1.23 -10.09 -9.75
CA ALA A 217 2.21 -10.68 -10.67
C ALA A 217 1.62 -11.04 -12.05
N VAL A 218 0.30 -11.17 -12.17
CA VAL A 218 -0.37 -11.87 -13.28
C VAL A 218 -0.61 -11.02 -14.52
N LEU A 219 -0.61 -9.68 -14.48
CA LEU A 219 -0.83 -8.91 -15.73
C LEU A 219 0.38 -8.87 -16.70
N GLY A 220 1.16 -9.96 -16.72
CA GLY A 220 2.35 -10.20 -17.53
C GLY A 220 2.45 -11.59 -18.19
N THR A 221 1.38 -12.38 -18.33
CA THR A 221 1.41 -13.57 -19.21
C THR A 221 1.23 -13.27 -20.70
N SER A 222 1.38 -12.02 -21.13
CA SER A 222 1.72 -11.74 -22.53
C SER A 222 3.24 -11.72 -22.65
N ALA A 223 3.75 -12.64 -23.46
CA ALA A 223 5.15 -12.91 -23.72
C ALA A 223 6.05 -11.65 -23.75
N ARG A 224 7.21 -11.79 -23.09
CA ARG A 224 8.50 -11.17 -23.43
C ARG A 224 8.47 -10.44 -24.79
N PRO A 225 8.67 -9.12 -24.88
CA PRO A 225 8.86 -8.48 -26.18
C PRO A 225 10.21 -8.94 -26.72
N ARG A 226 10.22 -10.04 -27.47
CA ARG A 226 11.28 -10.29 -28.44
C ARG A 226 11.21 -9.10 -29.39
N ARG A 227 12.28 -8.31 -29.43
CA ARG A 227 12.51 -7.31 -30.48
C ARG A 227 12.15 -7.95 -31.82
N SER A 228 11.00 -7.57 -32.36
CA SER A 228 10.72 -7.72 -33.78
C SER A 228 10.58 -6.29 -34.29
N ALA A 229 11.69 -5.79 -34.82
CA ALA A 229 11.68 -4.62 -35.65
C ALA A 229 10.97 -5.00 -36.95
N VAL A 230 9.67 -4.73 -37.05
CA VAL A 230 8.97 -4.37 -38.29
C VAL A 230 7.71 -3.59 -37.90
N SER A 231 7.56 -2.43 -38.52
CA SER A 231 6.44 -1.49 -38.51
C SER A 231 5.06 -2.04 -38.15
N SER A 232 4.44 -1.44 -37.14
CA SER A 232 2.99 -1.32 -37.02
C SER A 232 2.68 0.08 -36.54
N VAL A 233 2.49 1.00 -37.48
CA VAL A 233 1.77 2.25 -37.23
C VAL A 233 0.31 1.83 -36.99
N ALA A 234 -0.04 1.60 -35.72
CA ALA A 234 -1.40 1.25 -35.33
C ALA A 234 -2.16 2.52 -34.94
N THR A 235 -3.06 2.88 -35.83
CA THR A 235 -4.20 3.78 -35.65
C THR A 235 -5.00 3.47 -34.38
N GLY A 236 -5.37 4.50 -33.63
CA GLY A 236 -6.63 4.61 -32.86
C GLY A 236 -6.85 3.67 -31.66
N ASP A 237 -6.60 4.19 -30.45
CA ASP A 237 -7.52 4.29 -29.30
C ASP A 237 -8.55 3.18 -28.95
N GLU A 238 -8.32 1.91 -29.29
CA GLU A 238 -9.04 0.81 -28.65
C GLU A 238 -8.19 0.17 -27.56
N THR A 239 -8.59 0.42 -26.31
CA THR A 239 -8.07 -0.31 -25.15
C THR A 239 -8.21 -1.80 -25.42
N ASN A 240 -7.11 -2.52 -25.62
CA ASN A 240 -7.14 -3.96 -25.91
C ASN A 240 -8.07 -4.65 -24.89
N PRO A 241 -9.20 -5.23 -25.33
CA PRO A 241 -10.23 -5.72 -24.41
C PRO A 241 -9.68 -6.78 -23.45
N GLU A 242 -8.75 -7.62 -23.91
CA GLU A 242 -8.09 -8.62 -23.07
C GLU A 242 -7.19 -8.01 -21.98
N ARG A 243 -6.53 -6.87 -22.28
CA ARG A 243 -5.76 -6.12 -21.29
C ARG A 243 -6.69 -5.50 -20.24
N ALA A 244 -7.84 -4.96 -20.65
CA ALA A 244 -8.86 -4.43 -19.74
C ALA A 244 -9.43 -5.54 -18.83
N LYS A 245 -9.78 -6.71 -19.39
CA LYS A 245 -10.23 -7.88 -18.61
C LYS A 245 -9.21 -8.27 -17.55
N GLY A 246 -7.94 -8.40 -17.94
CA GLY A 246 -6.84 -8.74 -17.03
C GLY A 246 -6.70 -7.73 -15.89
N LEU A 247 -6.86 -6.43 -16.18
CA LEU A 247 -6.77 -5.38 -15.17
C LEU A 247 -7.93 -5.39 -14.19
N LEU A 248 -9.16 -5.53 -14.67
CA LEU A 248 -10.35 -5.61 -13.83
C LEU A 248 -10.29 -6.83 -12.90
N ALA A 249 -9.88 -7.98 -13.43
CA ALA A 249 -9.70 -9.18 -12.65
C ALA A 249 -8.60 -9.03 -11.58
N ALA A 250 -7.47 -8.43 -11.93
CA ALA A 250 -6.37 -8.14 -11.01
C ALA A 250 -6.79 -7.17 -9.90
N GLN A 251 -7.52 -6.11 -10.25
CA GLN A 251 -8.05 -5.16 -9.28
C GLN A 251 -9.03 -5.82 -8.32
N ALA A 252 -9.94 -6.66 -8.81
CA ALA A 252 -10.91 -7.35 -7.98
C ALA A 252 -10.24 -8.33 -6.99
N ARG A 253 -9.25 -9.10 -7.45
CA ARG A 253 -8.44 -9.98 -6.58
C ARG A 253 -7.65 -9.21 -5.55
N ALA A 254 -6.99 -8.12 -5.96
CA ALA A 254 -6.21 -7.28 -5.06
C ALA A 254 -7.09 -6.65 -3.98
N ALA A 255 -8.28 -6.16 -4.34
CA ALA A 255 -9.24 -5.62 -3.39
C ALA A 255 -9.69 -6.67 -2.36
N LEU A 256 -10.02 -7.89 -2.80
CA LEU A 256 -10.38 -8.98 -1.87
C LEU A 256 -9.23 -9.33 -0.92
N ARG A 257 -7.99 -9.47 -1.43
CA ARG A 257 -6.82 -9.73 -0.59
C ARG A 257 -6.58 -8.61 0.42
N ALA A 258 -6.77 -7.35 0.01
CA ALA A 258 -6.65 -6.20 0.88
C ALA A 258 -7.69 -6.25 2.01
N ILE A 259 -8.96 -6.57 1.71
CA ILE A 259 -10.03 -6.74 2.72
C ILE A 259 -9.70 -7.88 3.68
N ASP A 260 -9.26 -9.03 3.18
CA ASP A 260 -8.94 -10.20 4.01
C ASP A 260 -7.74 -9.93 4.94
N LEU A 261 -6.72 -9.23 4.43
CA LEU A 261 -5.60 -8.77 5.24
C LEU A 261 -6.05 -7.80 6.34
N SER A 262 -6.97 -6.90 6.00
CA SER A 262 -7.58 -5.92 6.91
C SER A 262 -8.25 -6.63 8.09
N ALA A 263 -9.14 -7.59 7.81
CA ALA A 263 -9.81 -8.40 8.84
C ALA A 263 -8.82 -9.24 9.68
N GLY A 264 -7.73 -9.71 9.05
CA GLY A 264 -6.64 -10.39 9.75
C GLY A 264 -5.92 -9.50 10.76
N LEU A 265 -5.66 -8.24 10.38
CA LEU A 265 -5.02 -7.25 11.24
C LEU A 265 -5.94 -6.73 12.34
N GLU A 266 -7.24 -6.56 12.08
CA GLU A 266 -8.24 -6.21 13.08
C GLU A 266 -8.14 -7.15 14.30
N ARG A 267 -8.19 -8.46 14.07
CA ARG A 267 -8.07 -9.47 15.14
C ARG A 267 -6.74 -9.43 15.91
N ARG A 268 -5.68 -8.89 15.31
CA ARG A 268 -4.36 -8.76 15.96
C ARG A 268 -4.25 -7.44 16.72
N ALA A 269 -4.78 -6.37 16.14
CA ALA A 269 -4.91 -5.07 16.79
C ALA A 269 -5.79 -5.16 18.04
N ASP A 270 -6.92 -5.87 17.98
CA ASP A 270 -7.80 -6.07 19.14
C ASP A 270 -7.09 -6.81 20.27
N ARG A 271 -6.29 -7.83 19.93
CA ARG A 271 -5.43 -8.52 20.91
C ARG A 271 -4.39 -7.60 21.52
N LEU A 272 -3.73 -6.77 20.71
CA LEU A 272 -2.78 -5.77 21.21
C LEU A 272 -3.45 -4.76 22.15
N LEU A 273 -4.62 -4.24 21.77
CA LEU A 273 -5.36 -3.29 22.58
C LEU A 273 -5.89 -3.90 23.88
N ALA A 274 -6.31 -5.16 23.86
CA ALA A 274 -6.75 -5.87 25.06
C ALA A 274 -5.62 -6.10 26.07
N VAL A 275 -4.37 -6.21 25.63
CA VAL A 275 -3.21 -6.35 26.52
C VAL A 275 -2.59 -5.02 26.93
N ALA A 276 -2.92 -3.91 26.24
CA ALA A 276 -2.35 -2.59 26.50
C ALA A 276 -2.42 -2.17 27.98
N PRO A 277 -3.53 -2.34 28.73
CA PRO A 277 -3.61 -1.97 30.14
C PRO A 277 -2.67 -2.76 31.06
N LYS A 278 -2.12 -3.90 30.59
CA LYS A 278 -1.18 -4.73 31.37
C LYS A 278 0.26 -4.21 31.28
N LEU A 279 0.54 -3.26 30.40
CA LEU A 279 1.85 -2.68 30.21
C LEU A 279 2.07 -1.56 31.23
N ARG A 280 3.07 -1.73 32.10
CA ARG A 280 3.39 -0.76 33.16
C ARG A 280 4.38 0.32 32.74
N ALA A 281 4.91 0.24 31.52
CA ALA A 281 5.91 1.17 31.02
C ALA A 281 5.25 2.48 30.58
N ARG A 282 5.80 3.62 31.04
CA ARG A 282 5.25 4.97 30.78
C ARG A 282 5.09 5.33 29.30
N ALA A 283 5.89 4.74 28.41
CA ALA A 283 5.85 4.98 26.96
C ALA A 283 5.25 3.82 26.16
N SER A 284 4.53 2.90 26.81
CA SER A 284 3.90 1.76 26.15
C SER A 284 2.82 2.16 25.15
N ASP A 285 2.03 3.19 25.45
CA ASP A 285 0.98 3.70 24.55
C ASP A 285 1.55 4.14 23.19
N LEU A 286 2.71 4.80 23.18
CA LEU A 286 3.37 5.21 21.93
C LEU A 286 3.91 4.01 21.14
N VAL A 287 4.38 2.96 21.82
CA VAL A 287 4.80 1.72 21.15
C VAL A 287 3.59 1.03 20.52
N ILE A 288 2.46 0.99 21.22
CA ILE A 288 1.19 0.45 20.69
C ILE A 288 0.74 1.26 19.48
N GLU A 289 0.74 2.59 19.55
CA GLU A 289 0.40 3.46 18.43
C GLU A 289 1.30 3.20 17.21
N LYS A 290 2.61 3.05 17.42
CA LYS A 290 3.54 2.71 16.35
C LYS A 290 3.25 1.33 15.75
N LEU A 291 2.91 0.33 16.56
CA LEU A 291 2.57 -1.03 16.08
C LEU A 291 1.29 -1.05 15.25
N LEU A 292 0.34 -0.15 15.56
CA LEU A 292 -0.89 0.01 14.77
C LEU A 292 -0.65 0.84 13.49
N SER A 293 0.38 1.69 13.48
CA SER A 293 0.67 2.59 12.36
C SER A 293 1.67 2.02 11.34
N HIS A 294 2.55 1.11 11.76
CA HIS A 294 3.65 0.61 10.94
C HIS A 294 3.59 -0.91 10.79
N ASP A 295 4.11 -1.42 9.67
CA ASP A 295 4.23 -2.85 9.39
C ASP A 295 5.04 -3.60 10.47
N ALA A 296 6.11 -2.97 10.95
CA ALA A 296 7.00 -3.52 11.97
C ALA A 296 7.88 -2.42 12.61
N ILE A 297 8.47 -2.74 13.77
CA ILE A 297 9.31 -1.86 14.59
C ILE A 297 10.59 -2.59 15.00
N VAL A 298 11.72 -1.89 15.08
CA VAL A 298 12.97 -2.44 15.62
C VAL A 298 13.08 -2.20 17.12
N ALA A 299 13.58 -3.20 17.85
CA ALA A 299 13.80 -3.13 19.30
C ALA A 299 14.84 -2.08 19.77
N SER A 300 15.49 -1.37 18.84
CA SER A 300 16.47 -0.31 19.09
C SER A 300 16.00 1.07 18.63
N GLU A 301 14.75 1.18 18.16
CA GLU A 301 14.19 2.46 17.74
C GLU A 301 14.06 3.40 18.95
N LYS A 302 14.36 4.69 18.73
CA LYS A 302 14.24 5.70 19.79
C LYS A 302 12.80 6.13 19.95
N ILE A 303 12.11 5.54 20.92
CA ILE A 303 10.70 5.80 21.21
C ILE A 303 10.58 6.46 22.59
N ALA A 304 10.19 7.75 22.61
CA ALA A 304 9.94 8.54 23.81
C ALA A 304 11.02 8.41 24.92
N GLY A 305 12.30 8.40 24.54
CA GLY A 305 13.42 8.31 25.49
C GLY A 305 13.59 6.95 26.17
N MET A 306 12.87 5.91 25.72
CA MET A 306 13.03 4.55 26.22
C MET A 306 14.42 4.00 25.87
N SER A 307 15.07 3.33 26.83
CA SER A 307 16.32 2.62 26.57
C SER A 307 16.07 1.39 25.71
N ASP A 308 17.06 1.00 24.89
CA ASP A 308 16.99 -0.19 24.05
C ASP A 308 16.66 -1.45 24.88
N ARG A 309 17.16 -1.54 26.12
CA ARG A 309 16.84 -2.64 27.05
C ARG A 309 15.39 -2.60 27.51
N GLY A 310 14.84 -1.41 27.78
CA GLY A 310 13.43 -1.23 28.15
C GLY A 310 12.50 -1.62 27.01
N LEU A 311 12.82 -1.19 25.79
CA LEU A 311 12.03 -1.50 24.59
C LEU A 311 12.05 -3.01 24.27
N ARG A 312 13.21 -3.67 24.36
CA ARG A 312 13.31 -5.13 24.21
C ARG A 312 12.44 -5.87 25.22
N ARG A 313 12.52 -5.52 26.51
CA ARG A 313 11.68 -6.14 27.56
C ARG A 313 10.19 -5.94 27.34
N LEU A 314 9.79 -4.77 26.85
CA LEU A 314 8.40 -4.50 26.51
C LEU A 314 7.94 -5.40 25.35
N PHE A 315 8.75 -5.55 24.31
CA PHE A 315 8.44 -6.45 23.20
C PHE A 315 8.42 -7.92 23.64
N ASP A 316 9.39 -8.38 24.43
CA ASP A 316 9.41 -9.73 24.99
C ASP A 316 8.09 -9.99 25.76
N ARG A 317 7.65 -9.02 26.56
CA ARG A 317 6.36 -9.11 27.28
C ARG A 317 5.14 -9.15 26.33
N LEU A 318 5.14 -8.37 25.26
CA LEU A 318 4.07 -8.40 24.25
C LEU A 318 4.03 -9.74 23.50
N VAL A 319 5.18 -10.36 23.24
CA VAL A 319 5.29 -11.70 22.64
C VAL A 319 4.74 -12.76 23.60
N GLU A 320 5.14 -12.72 24.88
CA GLU A 320 4.61 -13.62 25.92
C GLU A 320 3.08 -13.53 26.05
N LEU A 321 2.53 -12.33 25.88
CA LEU A 321 1.09 -12.07 25.93
C LEU A 321 0.37 -12.41 24.60
N GLY A 322 1.09 -12.86 23.57
CA GLY A 322 0.54 -13.23 22.27
C GLY A 322 0.02 -12.06 21.43
N ALA A 323 0.48 -10.84 21.72
CA ALA A 323 0.00 -9.61 21.09
C ALA A 323 0.83 -9.15 19.88
N VAL A 324 2.11 -9.52 19.84
CA VAL A 324 3.03 -9.23 18.71
C VAL A 324 3.87 -10.46 18.39
N ARG A 325 4.50 -10.46 17.22
CA ARG A 325 5.43 -11.49 16.77
C ARG A 325 6.80 -10.90 16.54
N GLU A 326 7.82 -11.68 16.87
CA GLU A 326 9.20 -11.45 16.42
C GLU A 326 9.30 -11.93 14.96
N LEU A 327 9.85 -11.10 14.08
CA LEU A 327 9.83 -11.28 12.62
C LEU A 327 11.20 -11.57 12.00
N SER A 328 12.29 -11.38 12.74
CA SER A 328 13.66 -11.50 12.20
C SER A 328 14.30 -12.87 12.43
N GLY A 329 13.81 -13.65 13.40
CA GLY A 329 14.32 -15.00 13.68
C GLY A 329 15.73 -15.04 14.27
N ARG A 330 16.25 -13.91 14.79
CA ARG A 330 17.64 -13.77 15.24
C ARG A 330 17.78 -13.18 16.65
N PRO A 331 18.91 -13.40 17.35
CA PRO A 331 19.08 -12.92 18.73
C PRO A 331 19.31 -11.40 18.83
N THR A 332 19.82 -10.75 17.78
CA THR A 332 20.12 -9.31 17.72
C THR A 332 19.34 -8.62 16.61
N PHE A 333 19.18 -7.29 16.66
CA PHE A 333 18.42 -6.52 15.66
C PHE A 333 17.01 -7.07 15.41
N ARG A 334 16.32 -7.42 16.51
CA ARG A 334 14.97 -7.99 16.47
C ARG A 334 13.95 -6.99 15.96
N ILE A 335 13.06 -7.50 15.13
CA ILE A 335 11.98 -6.75 14.50
C ILE A 335 10.67 -7.34 14.99
N TYR A 336 9.73 -6.49 15.38
CA TYR A 336 8.43 -6.89 15.92
C TYR A 336 7.28 -6.29 15.11
N GLY A 337 6.19 -7.02 14.97
CA GLY A 337 4.97 -6.55 14.30
C GLY A 337 3.73 -7.35 14.70
N LEU A 338 2.58 -6.98 14.13
CA LEU A 338 1.29 -7.64 14.35
C LEU A 338 1.16 -8.97 13.56
#